data_AF-A0A5R2NEQ8-F1
#
_entry.id   AF-A0A5R2NEQ8-F1
#
_cell.length_a   1.000
_cell.length_b   1.000
_cell.length_c   1.000
_cell.angle_alpha   90.00
_cell.angle_beta   90.00
_cell.angle_gamma   90.00
#
_symmetry.space_group_name_H-M   'P 1'
#
loop_
_entity.id
_entity.type
_entity.pdbx_description
1 polymer ?
#
loop_
_entity_poly.entity_id
_entity_poly.type
_entity_poly.pdbx_seq_one_letter_code
_entity_poly.pdbx_strand_id
1 'polypeptide(L)' 'MLEYGVADPVQLAILTKALNDYCAKHRVICEQERERIAIKILSLFGRGVDDPDRLATALERAA' A
#
# COMPACT_ATOMS: atom_id res chain seq x y z
N MET A 1 -3.49 -17.37 -9.79
CA MET A 1 -4.12 -16.57 -10.85
C MET A 1 -4.64 -15.33 -10.13
N LEU A 2 -3.98 -14.18 -10.27
CA LEU A 2 -4.46 -12.94 -9.65
C LEU A 2 -5.67 -12.50 -10.45
N GLU A 3 -6.86 -12.79 -9.94
CA GLU A 3 -8.07 -12.13 -10.41
C GLU A 3 -7.82 -10.63 -10.22
N TYR A 4 -7.70 -9.89 -11.31
CA TYR A 4 -7.59 -8.44 -11.29
C TYR A 4 -8.94 -7.87 -10.82
N GLY A 5 -9.21 -8.00 -9.53
CA GLY A 5 -10.34 -7.37 -8.86
C GLY A 5 -10.10 -5.87 -8.88
N VAL A 6 -11.00 -5.14 -9.54
CA VAL A 6 -11.06 -3.68 -9.40
C VAL A 6 -11.29 -3.40 -7.92
N ALA A 7 -10.37 -2.66 -7.30
CA ALA A 7 -10.55 -2.24 -5.91
C ALA A 7 -11.83 -1.39 -5.83
N ASP A 8 -12.73 -1.76 -4.92
CA ASP A 8 -13.91 -0.93 -4.66
C ASP A 8 -13.46 0.41 -4.01
N PRO A 9 -14.33 1.44 -3.99
CA PRO A 9 -13.95 2.76 -3.47
C PRO A 9 -13.44 2.75 -2.02
N VAL A 10 -13.92 1.82 -1.18
CA VAL A 10 -13.47 1.68 0.21
C VAL A 10 -12.06 1.10 0.23
N GLN A 11 -11.82 0.04 -0.55
CA GLN A 11 -10.48 -0.55 -0.71
C GLN A 11 -9.47 0.46 -1.26
N LEU A 12 -9.86 1.26 -2.27
CA LEU A 12 -9.01 2.30 -2.84
C LEU A 12 -8.67 3.38 -1.79
N ALA A 13 -9.63 3.76 -0.94
CA ALA A 13 -9.39 4.71 0.14
C ALA A 13 -8.40 4.16 1.18
N ILE A 14 -8.52 2.88 1.54
CA ILE A 14 -7.58 2.20 2.45
C ILE A 14 -6.17 2.18 1.87
N LEU A 15 -6.02 1.75 0.60
CA LEU A 15 -4.72 1.67 -0.09
C LEU A 15 -4.06 3.05 -0.20
N THR A 16 -4.86 4.06 -0.56
CA THR A 16 -4.40 5.45 -0.68
C THR A 16 -3.96 6.01 0.67
N LYS A 17 -4.74 5.75 1.74
CA LYS A 17 -4.38 6.16 3.10
C LYS A 17 -3.08 5.51 3.55
N ALA A 18 -2.95 4.20 3.39
CA ALA A 18 -1.73 3.47 3.77
C ALA A 18 -0.49 4.01 3.04
N LEU A 19 -0.60 4.28 1.73
CA LEU A 19 0.47 4.88 0.94
C LEU A 19 0.84 6.28 1.43
N ASN A 20 -0.15 7.15 1.62
CA ASN A 20 0.09 8.53 2.03
C ASN A 20 0.67 8.61 3.45
N ASP A 21 0.15 7.82 4.40
CA ASP A 21 0.65 7.77 5.77
C ASP A 21 2.10 7.27 5.82
N TYR A 22 2.42 6.21 5.05
CA TYR A 22 3.78 5.70 4.95
C TYR A 22 4.73 6.73 4.31
N CYS A 23 4.35 7.34 3.19
CA CYS A 23 5.16 8.37 2.54
C CYS A 23 5.39 9.59 3.44
N ALA A 24 4.37 10.04 4.18
CA ALA A 24 4.48 11.14 5.12
C ALA A 24 5.42 10.80 6.28
N LYS A 25 5.29 9.60 6.85
CA LYS A 25 6.11 9.12 7.98
C LYS A 25 7.59 9.00 7.60
N HIS A 26 7.89 8.47 6.42
CA HIS A 26 9.26 8.25 5.95
C HIS A 26 9.83 9.41 5.13
N ARG A 27 9.07 10.51 4.99
CA ARG A 27 9.43 11.69 4.18
C ARG A 27 9.82 11.30 2.75
N VAL A 28 9.05 10.39 2.15
CA VAL A 28 9.21 9.96 0.77
C VAL A 28 8.79 11.10 -0.14
N ILE A 29 9.76 11.75 -0.77
CA ILE A 29 9.53 12.89 -1.68
C ILE A 29 9.68 12.47 -3.15
N CYS A 30 10.37 11.36 -3.40
CA CYS A 30 10.65 10.88 -4.75
C CYS A 30 9.47 10.06 -5.29
N GLU A 31 8.99 10.42 -6.48
CA GLU A 31 7.87 9.72 -7.15
C GLU A 31 8.20 8.25 -7.45
N GLN A 32 9.44 7.95 -7.82
CA GLN A 32 9.90 6.56 -8.08
C GLN A 32 9.87 5.71 -6.81
N GLU A 33 10.20 6.30 -5.67
CA GLU A 33 10.15 5.61 -4.38
C GLU A 33 8.70 5.39 -3.94
N ARG A 34 7.84 6.40 -4.14
CA ARG A 34 6.39 6.29 -3.91
C ARG A 34 5.75 5.20 -4.77
N GLU A 35 6.13 5.09 -6.04
CA GLU A 35 5.65 4.04 -6.94
C GLU A 35 6.07 2.65 -6.45
N ARG A 36 7.33 2.47 -6.03
CA ARG A 36 7.80 1.20 -5.45
C ARG A 36 7.01 0.81 -4.20
N ILE A 37 6.69 1.78 -3.35
CA ILE A 37 5.87 1.55 -2.14
C ILE A 37 4.44 1.18 -2.54
N ALA A 38 3.85 1.85 -3.52
CA ALA A 38 2.52 1.53 -4.02
C ALA A 38 2.43 0.10 -4.56
N ILE A 39 3.43 -0.34 -5.33
CA ILE A 39 3.51 -1.74 -5.83
C ILE A 39 3.60 -2.74 -4.67
N LYS A 40 4.39 -2.45 -3.63
CA LYS A 40 4.47 -3.30 -2.42
C LYS A 40 3.12 -3.38 -1.71
N ILE A 41 2.43 -2.24 -1.53
CA ILE A 41 1.09 -2.18 -0.93
C ILE A 41 0.10 -3.04 -1.72
N LEU A 42 0.06 -2.90 -3.04
CA LEU A 42 -0.84 -3.68 -3.90
C LEU A 42 -0.53 -5.18 -3.83
N SER A 43 0.75 -5.56 -3.75
CA SER A 43 1.16 -6.95 -3.59
C SER A 43 0.72 -7.54 -2.23
N LEU A 44 0.80 -6.75 -1.16
CA LEU A 44 0.33 -7.15 0.18
C LEU A 44 -1.20 -7.26 0.23
N PHE A 45 -1.90 -6.30 -0.38
CA PHE A 45 -3.35 -6.31 -0.48
C PHE A 45 -3.86 -7.52 -1.26
N GLY A 46 -3.24 -7.84 -2.41
CA GLY A 46 -3.55 -9.04 -3.19
C GLY A 46 -3.27 -10.37 -2.45
N ARG A 47 -2.54 -10.34 -1.33
CA ARG A 47 -2.34 -11.50 -0.43
C ARG A 47 -3.37 -11.56 0.71
N GLY A 48 -4.35 -10.66 0.73
CA GLY A 48 -5.40 -10.59 1.75
C GLY A 48 -5.05 -9.71 2.96
N VAL A 49 -4.16 -8.72 2.80
CA VAL A 49 -3.90 -7.70 3.83
C VAL A 49 -4.75 -6.47 3.51
N ASP A 50 -5.94 -6.39 4.08
CA ASP A 50 -6.93 -5.34 3.82
C ASP A 50 -6.98 -4.21 4.86
N ASP A 51 -6.18 -4.32 5.93
CA ASP A 51 -6.13 -3.32 7.00
C ASP A 51 -4.94 -2.33 6.80
N PRO A 52 -5.16 -1.01 6.93
CA PRO A 52 -4.13 -0.01 6.68
C PRO A 52 -2.96 -0.07 7.67
N ASP A 53 -3.20 -0.36 8.95
CA ASP A 53 -2.14 -0.50 9.96
C ASP A 53 -1.32 -1.78 9.74
N ARG A 54 -1.98 -2.87 9.29
CA ARG A 54 -1.30 -4.11 8.89
C ARG A 54 -0.47 -3.91 7.62
N LEU A 55 -0.97 -3.14 6.64
CA LEU A 55 -0.22 -2.76 5.44
C LEU A 55 1.03 -1.96 5.81
N ALA A 56 0.89 -0.94 6.68
CA ALA A 56 2.01 -0.15 7.15
C ALA A 56 3.04 -1.01 7.91
N THR A 57 2.60 -1.88 8.81
CA THR A 57 3.48 -2.79 9.54
C THR A 57 4.20 -3.78 8.62
N ALA A 58 3.51 -4.30 7.60
CA ALA A 58 4.09 -5.21 6.64
C ALA A 58 5.09 -4.50 5.70
N LEU A 59 4.84 -3.24 5.33
CA LEU A 59 5.79 -2.40 4.60
C LEU A 59 7.06 -2.18 5.41
N GLU A 60 6.94 -1.83 6.69
CA GLU A 60 8.09 -1.64 7.59
C GLU A 60 8.96 -2.89 7.72
N ARG A 61 8.36 -4.08 7.61
CA ARG A 61 9.09 -5.36 7.62
C ARG A 61 9.71 -5.74 6.27
N ALA A 62 9.23 -5.12 5.19
CA ALA A 62 9.65 -5.40 3.81
C ALA A 62 10.52 -4.28 3.22
N ALA A 63 10.75 -3.20 3.96
CA ALA A 63 11.70 -2.13 3.66
C ALA A 63 13.09 -2.51 4.17
#